data_AF-A0A1S1Z513-F1
#
_entry.id   AF-A0A1S1Z513-F1
#
_cell.length_a   1.000
_cell.length_b   1.000
_cell.length_c   1.000
_cell.angle_alpha   90.00
_cell.angle_beta   90.00
_cell.angle_gamma   90.00
#
_symmetry.space_group_name_H-M   'P 1'
#
loop_
_entity.id
_entity.type
_entity.pdbx_description
1 polymer ?
#
loop_
_entity_poly.entity_id
_entity_poly.type
_entity_poly.pdbx_seq_one_letter_code
_entity_poly.pdbx_strand_id
1 'polypeptide(L)'
;MTLSDVEFIKRYVRHLLPKGFRRIRHFGFYNGAVKKKRIDQIRTSIGQKSPKFKEWDWIKISTEKLGYDPKKCPCCGERTMVIMPRFASQRAPPKKENLNTTIIN
;
A
#
# COMPACT_ATOMS: atom_id res chain seq x y z
N MET A 1 -22.66 16.03 10.16
CA MET A 1 -23.05 17.10 9.22
C MET A 1 -23.83 16.45 8.08
N THR A 2 -25.14 16.68 8.01
CA THR A 2 -26.01 16.19 6.94
C THR A 2 -26.03 17.22 5.81
N LEU A 3 -25.86 16.77 4.57
CA LEU A 3 -25.90 17.62 3.38
C LEU A 3 -27.26 17.42 2.69
N SER A 4 -27.79 18.47 2.06
CA SER A 4 -28.94 18.31 1.17
C SER A 4 -28.53 17.57 -0.11
N ASP A 5 -29.49 16.92 -0.75
CA ASP A 5 -29.24 16.13 -1.97
C ASP A 5 -28.56 16.97 -3.07
N VAL A 6 -29.00 18.22 -3.23
CA VAL A 6 -28.44 19.16 -4.20
C VAL A 6 -26.98 19.50 -3.89
N GLU A 7 -26.66 19.74 -2.61
CA GLU A 7 -25.32 20.06 -2.15
C GLU A 7 -24.38 18.86 -2.31
N PHE A 8 -24.88 17.65 -2.06
CA PHE A 8 -24.16 16.40 -2.28
C PHE A 8 -23.82 16.20 -3.76
N ILE A 9 -24.80 16.33 -4.66
CA ILE A 9 -24.59 16.15 -6.11
C ILE A 9 -23.58 17.18 -6.64
N LYS A 10 -23.70 18.45 -6.24
CA LYS A 10 -22.74 19.49 -6.65
C LYS A 10 -21.30 19.15 -6.25
N ARG A 11 -21.09 18.67 -5.03
CA ARG A 11 -19.77 18.25 -4.53
C ARG A 11 -19.28 16.99 -5.27
N TYR A 12 -20.16 16.02 -5.49
CA TYR A 12 -19.84 14.79 -6.20
C TYR A 12 -19.35 15.04 -7.63
N VAL A 13 -20.06 15.88 -8.39
CA VAL A 13 -19.70 16.21 -9.79
C VAL A 13 -18.32 16.88 -9.87
N ARG A 14 -17.94 17.69 -8.87
CA ARG A 14 -16.60 18.30 -8.81
C ARG A 14 -15.47 17.27 -8.66
N HIS A 15 -15.78 16.05 -8.19
CA HIS A 15 -14.82 14.95 -8.10
C HIS A 15 -14.79 14.06 -9.34
N LEU A 16 -15.77 14.18 -10.25
CA LEU A 16 -15.76 13.48 -11.52
C LEU A 16 -14.73 14.13 -12.44
N LEU A 17 -13.82 13.31 -12.95
CA LEU A 17 -12.79 13.78 -13.87
C LEU A 17 -13.39 13.89 -15.27
N PRO A 18 -13.26 15.04 -15.97
CA PRO A 18 -13.76 15.19 -17.33
C PRO A 18 -13.12 14.17 -18.29
N LYS A 19 -13.79 13.88 -19.40
CA LYS A 19 -13.26 12.96 -20.42
C LYS A 19 -11.88 13.42 -20.90
N GLY A 20 -10.95 12.49 -21.04
CA GLY A 20 -9.56 12.77 -21.45
C GLY A 20 -8.62 13.13 -20.31
N PHE A 21 -9.13 13.46 -19.12
CA PHE A 21 -8.31 13.58 -17.93
C PHE A 21 -8.04 12.19 -17.35
N ARG A 22 -6.80 11.95 -16.94
CA ARG A 22 -6.39 10.71 -16.25
C ARG A 22 -6.27 11.00 -14.75
N ARG A 23 -6.67 10.02 -13.91
CA ARG A 23 -6.77 10.22 -12.45
C ARG A 23 -5.48 10.74 -11.84
N ILE A 24 -5.56 11.63 -10.85
CA ILE A 24 -4.41 12.27 -10.18
C ILE A 24 -3.36 11.26 -9.70
N ARG A 25 -3.78 10.05 -9.30
CA ARG A 25 -2.90 8.96 -8.87
C ARG A 25 -1.96 8.43 -9.96
N HIS A 26 -2.18 8.78 -11.22
CA HIS A 26 -1.35 8.36 -12.35
C HIS A 26 -0.44 9.48 -12.86
N PHE A 27 -0.50 10.69 -12.28
CA PHE A 27 0.27 11.85 -12.68
C PHE A 27 1.14 12.40 -11.54
N GLY A 28 2.16 13.17 -11.93
CA GLY A 28 3.03 13.90 -11.02
C GLY A 28 3.66 13.01 -9.95
N PHE A 29 3.76 13.55 -8.74
CA PHE A 29 4.34 12.85 -7.60
C PHE A 29 3.39 11.84 -6.92
N TYR A 30 2.10 11.81 -7.28
CA TYR A 30 1.15 10.83 -6.77
C TYR A 30 1.24 9.49 -7.51
N ASN A 31 1.84 9.45 -8.70
CA ASN A 31 2.15 8.21 -9.40
C ASN A 31 3.09 7.34 -8.55
N GLY A 32 2.67 6.11 -8.22
CA GLY A 32 3.44 5.20 -7.35
C GLY A 32 4.90 4.98 -7.77
N ALA A 33 5.18 4.89 -9.08
CA ALA A 33 6.54 4.70 -9.58
C ALA A 33 7.43 5.93 -9.35
N VAL A 34 6.86 7.13 -9.51
CA VAL A 34 7.55 8.42 -9.29
C VAL A 34 7.64 8.75 -7.81
N LYS A 35 6.55 8.54 -7.06
CA LYS A 35 6.44 8.74 -5.62
C LYS A 35 7.55 8.01 -4.88
N LYS A 36 7.79 6.74 -5.20
CA LYS A 36 8.84 5.93 -4.56
C LYS A 36 10.24 6.56 -4.67
N LYS A 37 10.50 7.30 -5.76
CA LYS A 37 11.79 7.97 -5.99
C LYS A 37 11.84 9.40 -5.46
N ARG A 38 10.70 10.12 -5.44
CA ARG A 38 10.65 11.58 -5.17
C ARG A 38 10.08 11.96 -3.81
N ILE A 39 9.54 11.02 -3.03
CA ILE A 39 8.86 11.34 -1.77
C ILE A 39 9.79 12.04 -0.77
N ASP A 40 11.07 11.68 -0.73
CA ASP A 40 12.03 12.30 0.19
C ASP A 40 12.39 13.72 -0.24
N GLN A 41 12.54 13.98 -1.55
CA GLN A 41 12.73 15.34 -2.09
C GLN A 41 11.54 16.24 -1.74
N ILE A 42 10.32 15.72 -1.85
CA ILE A 42 9.09 16.45 -1.52
C ILE A 42 9.03 16.76 -0.02
N ARG A 43 9.44 15.82 0.83
CA ARG A 43 9.51 16.04 2.28
C ARG A 43 10.50 17.14 2.63
N THR A 44 11.69 17.11 2.02
CA THR A 44 12.69 18.16 2.19
C THR A 44 12.17 19.52 1.75
N SER A 45 11.49 19.60 0.60
CA SER A 45 11.00 20.90 0.08
C SER A 45 9.91 21.54 0.93
N ILE A 46 9.16 20.74 1.70
CA ILE A 46 8.13 21.24 2.63
C ILE A 46 8.62 21.28 4.09
N GLY A 47 9.91 21.04 4.34
CA GLY A 47 10.47 21.00 5.70
C GLY A 47 9.95 19.87 6.59
N GLN A 48 9.35 18.83 5.99
CA GLN A 48 8.80 17.69 6.72
C GLN A 48 9.91 16.67 7.02
N LYS A 49 10.01 16.27 8.29
CA LYS A 49 10.92 15.18 8.70
C LYS A 49 10.46 13.85 8.10
N SER A 50 11.41 13.02 7.69
CA SER A 50 11.12 11.66 7.27
C SER A 50 10.44 10.89 8.41
N PRO A 51 9.35 10.15 8.13
CA PRO A 51 8.71 9.34 9.14
C PRO A 51 9.70 8.29 9.65
N LYS A 52 9.81 8.15 10.97
CA LYS A 52 10.59 7.09 11.58
C LYS A 52 9.94 5.77 11.20
N PHE A 53 10.67 4.88 10.54
CA PHE A 53 10.22 3.51 10.37
C PHE A 53 10.18 2.87 11.75
N LYS A 54 8.97 2.58 12.22
CA LYS A 54 8.79 1.71 13.38
C LYS A 54 8.69 0.30 12.81
N GLU A 55 9.41 -0.64 13.38
CA GLU A 55 9.21 -2.05 13.09
C GLU A 55 8.00 -2.51 13.89
N TRP A 56 7.02 -3.11 13.21
CA TRP A 56 5.77 -3.53 13.83
C TRP A 56 5.81 -5.05 13.98
N ASP A 57 5.85 -5.52 15.22
CA ASP A 57 5.53 -6.90 15.51
C ASP A 57 4.01 -7.04 15.55
N TRP A 58 3.43 -7.45 14.42
CA TRP A 58 1.99 -7.58 14.27
C TRP A 58 1.41 -8.67 15.19
N ILE A 59 2.20 -9.68 15.57
CA ILE A 59 1.76 -10.76 16.48
C ILE A 59 1.57 -10.16 17.87
N LYS A 60 2.59 -9.43 18.35
CA LYS A 60 2.51 -8.74 19.65
C LYS A 60 1.35 -7.75 19.70
N ILE A 61 1.16 -6.97 18.63
CA ILE A 61 0.05 -6.00 18.54
C ILE A 61 -1.31 -6.71 18.57
N SER A 62 -1.42 -7.86 17.89
CA SER A 62 -2.65 -8.66 17.92
C SER A 62 -2.96 -9.14 19.33
N THR A 63 -1.98 -9.68 20.03
CA THR A 63 -2.19 -10.18 21.39
C THR A 63 -2.54 -9.04 22.36
N GLU A 64 -1.83 -7.91 22.30
CA GLU A 64 -2.02 -6.79 23.23
C GLU A 64 -3.31 -5.99 22.98
N LYS A 65 -3.64 -5.72 21.71
CA LYS A 65 -4.75 -4.82 21.37
C LYS A 65 -6.05 -5.53 21.04
N LEU A 66 -5.96 -6.73 20.46
CA LEU A 66 -7.12 -7.50 20.00
C LEU A 66 -7.41 -8.68 20.93
N GLY A 67 -6.54 -8.97 21.90
CA GLY A 67 -6.69 -10.12 22.82
C GLY A 67 -6.62 -11.47 22.11
N TYR A 68 -6.09 -11.49 20.88
CA TYR A 68 -6.06 -12.64 20.00
C TYR A 68 -4.62 -12.99 19.66
N ASP A 69 -4.21 -14.23 19.97
CA ASP A 69 -2.90 -14.78 19.60
C ASP A 69 -3.00 -15.53 18.27
N PRO A 70 -2.46 -14.99 17.17
CA PRO A 70 -2.49 -15.64 15.85
C PRO A 70 -1.73 -16.96 15.77
N LYS A 71 -0.87 -17.25 16.77
CA LYS A 71 -0.13 -18.50 16.85
C LYS A 71 -0.92 -19.61 17.52
N LYS A 72 -2.06 -19.34 18.14
CA LYS A 72 -2.89 -20.34 18.80
C LYS A 72 -4.14 -20.64 17.98
N CYS A 73 -4.55 -21.90 17.98
CA CYS A 73 -5.79 -22.30 17.33
C CYS A 73 -6.99 -21.67 18.05
N PRO A 74 -7.87 -20.90 17.36
CA PRO A 74 -9.03 -20.27 18.00
C PRO A 74 -10.09 -21.28 18.47
N CYS A 75 -10.07 -22.51 17.94
CA CYS A 75 -11.05 -23.54 18.30
C CYS A 75 -10.68 -24.30 19.58
N CYS A 76 -9.39 -24.63 19.77
CA CYS A 76 -8.94 -25.46 20.89
C CYS A 76 -7.94 -24.80 21.82
N GLY A 77 -7.36 -23.65 21.47
CA GLY A 77 -6.42 -22.90 22.32
C GLY A 77 -5.02 -23.50 22.49
N GLU A 78 -4.85 -24.80 22.25
CA GLU A 78 -3.61 -25.53 22.57
C GLU A 78 -2.68 -25.74 21.37
N ARG A 79 -3.23 -25.89 20.16
CA ARG A 79 -2.42 -26.17 18.97
C ARG A 79 -1.75 -24.91 18.43
N THR A 80 -0.50 -25.05 18.02
CA THR A 80 0.27 -23.98 17.38
C THR A 80 -0.10 -23.87 15.90
N MET A 81 -0.51 -22.68 15.49
CA MET A 81 -0.77 -22.32 14.09
C MET A 81 0.55 -21.96 13.40
N VAL A 82 0.70 -22.41 12.14
CA VAL A 82 1.86 -22.10 11.30
C VAL A 82 1.49 -21.02 10.31
N ILE A 83 2.29 -19.94 10.25
CA ILE A 83 2.11 -18.88 9.25
C ILE A 83 2.69 -19.38 7.94
N MET A 84 1.82 -19.55 6.94
CA MET A 84 2.24 -19.94 5.59
C MET A 84 3.03 -18.79 4.94
N PRO A 85 4.14 -19.06 4.23
CA PRO A 85 4.84 -18.03 3.48
C PRO A 85 3.91 -17.40 2.44
N ARG A 86 4.15 -16.13 2.12
CA ARG A 86 3.45 -15.48 1.01
C ARG A 86 3.94 -16.08 -0.30
N PHE A 87 3.03 -16.70 -1.04
CA PHE A 87 3.28 -17.08 -2.41
C PHE A 87 3.39 -15.84 -3.31
N ALA A 88 4.26 -15.90 -4.31
CA ALA A 88 4.36 -14.84 -5.30
C ALA A 88 3.04 -14.70 -6.05
N SER A 89 2.63 -13.45 -6.30
CA SER A 89 1.45 -13.20 -7.14
C SER A 89 1.67 -13.79 -8.54
N GLN A 90 0.66 -14.45 -9.10
CA GLN A 90 0.69 -14.94 -10.48
C GLN A 90 0.93 -13.81 -11.50
N ARG A 91 0.60 -12.56 -11.13
CA ARG A 91 0.81 -11.37 -11.96
C ARG A 91 2.04 -10.56 -11.53
N ALA A 92 2.94 -11.15 -10.75
CA ALA A 92 4.19 -10.49 -10.43
C ALA A 92 5.01 -10.29 -11.72
N PRO A 93 5.71 -9.16 -11.88
CA PRO A 93 6.63 -8.99 -12.99
C PRO A 93 7.71 -10.09 -12.97
N PRO A 94 8.24 -10.50 -14.14
CA PRO A 94 9.27 -11.52 -14.21
C PRO A 94 10.50 -11.08 -13.39
N LYS A 95 11.17 -12.05 -12.75
CA LYS A 95 12.42 -11.80 -12.03
C LYS A 95 13.47 -11.32 -13.02
N LYS A 96 14.27 -10.32 -12.61
CA LYS A 96 15.30 -9.70 -13.45
C LYS A 96 16.55 -10.56 -13.70
N GLU A 97 16.60 -11.78 -13.16
CA GLU A 97 17.79 -12.65 -13.18
C GLU A 97 18.14 -13.21 -14.58
N ASN A 98 17.30 -13.03 -15.61
CA ASN A 98 17.50 -13.64 -16.94
C ASN A 98 17.80 -12.64 -18.09
N LEU A 99 18.31 -11.44 -17.82
CA LEU A 99 18.57 -10.44 -18.87
C LEU A 99 20.01 -10.43 -19.44
N ASN A 100 20.89 -11.34 -19.03
CA ASN A 100 22.28 -11.37 -19.49
C ASN A 100 22.69 -12.74 -20.06
N THR A 101 22.17 -13.18 -21.21
CA THR A 101 22.90 -14.11 -22.09
C THR A 101 22.26 -14.20 -23.47
N THR A 102 22.60 -13.26 -24.36
CA THR A 102 22.89 -13.56 -25.78
C THR A 102 23.56 -12.34 -26.41
N ILE A 103 24.88 -12.23 -26.23
CA ILE A 103 25.71 -11.61 -27.27
C ILE A 103 26.05 -12.76 -28.20
N ILE A 104 25.38 -12.80 -29.36
CA ILE A 104 25.76 -13.67 -30.47
C ILE A 104 26.80 -12.89 -31.26
N ASN A 105 28.06 -13.32 -31.20
CA ASN A 105 29.04 -13.09 -32.25
C ASN A 105 28.98 -14.24 -33.23
#